data_AF-A0A6V7YDH3-F1
#
_entry.id   AF-A0A6V7YDH3-F1
#
_cell.length_a   1.000
_cell.length_b   1.000
_cell.length_c   1.000
_cell.angle_alpha   90.00
_cell.angle_beta   90.00
_cell.angle_gamma   90.00
#
_symmetry.space_group_name_H-M   'P 1'
#
loop_
_entity.id
_entity.type
_entity.pdbx_description
1 polymer ?
#
loop_
_entity_poly.entity_id
_entity_poly.type
_entity_poly.pdbx_seq_one_letter_code
_entity_poly.pdbx_strand_id
1 'polypeptide(L)'
;DRAIEVNGCVWHACQKCFGDELDKILPNGKTVGETREDDGKRLEIIKKHIKNVDIIWECEIHQMLRHNKKMRKSFSNYHNKGPINIRDCYFGGRTGPLHMHFDAEKEQHKIAYLDFNSLYPSTIATTSFPVGHPKVHVVPLAEQKVYWTRSDQIPFKGILKVFLLPPPQLDVPVIPVKFDDRLLFPLCRKCSLAYPNGANIKDYRCPHNDEERGWVSTVTSIELEEALKVGYTVTRFYRALHYEKWDENLFKNYVAEFMAMKIHASGFPEGIEGKENEEKFIKECKEKFGIELQREKMVPDQAMRYISKLMLNSLWGRFSLRNTLSKSVIINSPNELLEFDNNKSIEIQSVDELTDDTALLTYKPREEFIIEHDTSNIVISLWTTSAARIRLLKAMQKVAGRLDCNLLYGDTDSILFSYPKDMECPLQTGPHLGDLAREYAGSEIKEYVGGACKAYALRMENNKNAKITTVLKVRGITLTADVCKILHFDSFKESVLKYANGGNENEEDDDEGTIMIENPNFIRRNVKDGMVYSTKMRKNLDQSYKKGIISNLKIVNFGQK
;
A
#
# COMPACT_ATOMS: atom_id res chain seq x y z
N ASP A 1 -3.21 41.80 14.31
CA ASP A 1 -2.83 41.51 12.90
C ASP A 1 -1.33 41.37 12.75
N ARG A 2 -0.81 40.19 13.12
CA ARG A 2 0.61 39.84 12.96
C ARG A 2 0.67 38.41 12.45
N ALA A 3 1.39 38.18 11.36
CA ALA A 3 1.62 36.85 10.80
C ALA A 3 3.12 36.57 10.73
N ILE A 4 3.48 35.29 10.81
CA ILE A 4 4.84 34.82 10.60
C ILE A 4 4.85 34.10 9.25
N GLU A 5 5.71 34.57 8.35
CA GLU A 5 5.97 33.97 7.05
C GLU A 5 7.32 33.26 7.10
N VAL A 6 7.37 32.01 6.64
CA VAL A 6 8.62 31.22 6.63
C VAL A 6 9.09 31.04 5.19
N ASN A 7 10.16 31.74 4.83
CA ASN A 7 10.72 31.68 3.48
C ASN A 7 11.76 30.56 3.37
N GLY A 8 11.45 29.54 2.55
CA GLY A 8 12.43 28.57 2.08
C GLY A 8 13.53 29.24 1.26
N CYS A 9 14.80 28.94 1.53
CA CYS A 9 15.91 29.71 0.98
C CYS A 9 15.99 29.62 -0.54
N VAL A 10 15.79 28.42 -1.10
CA VAL A 10 15.81 28.17 -2.56
C VAL A 10 14.59 28.81 -3.23
N TRP A 11 13.40 28.64 -2.65
CA TRP A 11 12.13 29.05 -3.26
C TRP A 11 11.85 30.55 -3.22
N HIS A 12 12.56 31.29 -2.37
CA HIS A 12 12.45 32.74 -2.24
C HIS A 12 13.81 33.45 -2.40
N ALA A 13 14.81 32.74 -2.93
CA ALA A 13 16.13 33.28 -3.29
C ALA A 13 16.82 34.08 -2.16
N CYS A 14 16.99 33.44 -1.00
CA CYS A 14 17.59 34.05 0.20
C CYS A 14 18.92 34.74 -0.11
N GLN A 15 19.00 36.04 0.19
CA GLN A 15 20.18 36.85 -0.06
C GLN A 15 21.43 36.32 0.64
N LYS A 16 21.30 35.85 1.89
CA LYS A 16 22.43 35.26 2.66
C LYS A 16 22.97 33.97 2.04
N CYS A 17 22.11 33.18 1.40
CA CYS A 17 22.48 31.88 0.83
C CYS A 17 22.96 31.97 -0.62
N PHE A 18 22.39 32.87 -1.41
CA PHE A 18 22.58 32.89 -2.86
C PHE A 18 23.32 34.14 -3.39
N GLY A 19 23.49 35.18 -2.56
CA GLY A 19 24.14 36.44 -2.94
C GLY A 19 23.23 37.35 -3.75
N ASP A 20 23.81 38.32 -4.46
CA ASP A 20 23.07 39.35 -5.23
C ASP A 20 23.19 39.20 -6.75
N GLU A 21 23.81 38.12 -7.21
CA GLU A 21 23.92 37.78 -8.64
C GLU A 21 22.55 37.33 -9.17
N LEU A 22 21.85 38.21 -9.88
CA LEU A 22 20.45 38.01 -10.30
C LEU A 22 20.29 36.92 -11.35
N ASP A 23 21.24 36.77 -12.27
CA ASP A 23 21.20 35.80 -13.37
C ASP A 23 21.54 34.36 -12.95
N LYS A 24 21.98 34.19 -11.69
CA LYS A 24 22.34 32.89 -11.15
C LYS A 24 21.12 31.98 -11.11
N ILE A 25 21.23 30.82 -11.76
CA ILE A 25 20.17 29.80 -11.76
C ILE A 25 20.17 29.07 -10.41
N LEU A 26 19.00 29.07 -9.77
CA LEU A 26 18.74 28.36 -8.53
C LEU A 26 18.37 26.90 -8.82
N PRO A 27 18.49 26.00 -7.82
CA PRO A 27 18.10 24.60 -7.98
C PRO A 27 16.66 24.37 -8.47
N ASN A 28 15.76 25.34 -8.28
CA ASN A 28 14.38 25.30 -8.77
C ASN A 28 14.23 25.61 -10.28
N GLY A 29 15.34 25.85 -10.99
CA GLY A 29 15.38 26.14 -12.43
C GLY A 29 15.10 27.60 -12.80
N LYS A 30 14.84 28.47 -11.83
CA LYS A 30 14.65 29.92 -12.05
C LYS A 30 15.88 30.71 -11.67
N THR A 31 16.02 31.90 -12.20
CA THR A 31 17.06 32.84 -11.77
C THR A 31 16.76 33.41 -10.37
N VAL A 32 17.79 33.91 -9.69
CA VAL A 32 17.63 34.66 -8.42
C VAL A 32 16.71 35.85 -8.62
N GLY A 33 16.87 36.59 -9.72
CA GLY A 33 16.03 37.76 -10.06
C GLY A 33 14.55 37.43 -10.17
N GLU A 34 14.19 36.46 -11.03
CA GLU A 34 12.81 36.02 -11.23
C GLU A 34 12.17 35.53 -9.92
N THR A 35 12.91 34.74 -9.15
CA THR A 35 12.41 34.18 -7.89
C THR A 35 12.13 35.27 -6.84
N ARG A 36 12.96 36.31 -6.77
CA ARG A 36 12.73 37.46 -5.87
C ARG A 36 11.56 38.32 -6.32
N GLU A 37 11.39 38.51 -7.62
CA GLU A 37 10.25 39.25 -8.16
C GLU A 37 8.93 38.54 -7.86
N ASP A 38 8.87 37.22 -8.08
CA ASP A 38 7.72 36.38 -7.76
C ASP A 38 7.39 36.43 -6.24
N ASP A 39 8.39 36.32 -5.37
CA ASP A 39 8.19 36.46 -3.92
C ASP A 39 7.72 37.87 -3.53
N GLY A 40 8.24 38.91 -4.18
CA GLY A 40 7.79 40.29 -3.98
C GLY A 40 6.30 40.45 -4.25
N LYS A 41 5.82 39.98 -5.42
CA LYS A 41 4.40 39.99 -5.78
C LYS A 41 3.54 39.22 -4.77
N ARG A 42 4.02 38.06 -4.33
CA ARG A 42 3.35 37.24 -3.31
C ARG A 42 3.24 37.97 -1.97
N LEU A 43 4.34 38.57 -1.48
CA LEU A 43 4.39 39.32 -0.23
C LEU A 43 3.50 40.56 -0.26
N GLU A 44 3.39 41.25 -1.39
CA GLU A 44 2.44 42.36 -1.56
C GLU A 44 0.99 41.90 -1.35
N ILE A 45 0.60 40.75 -1.90
CA ILE A 45 -0.74 40.19 -1.71
C ILE A 45 -1.00 39.87 -0.23
N ILE A 46 -0.01 39.31 0.48
CA ILE A 46 -0.14 39.00 1.91
C ILE A 46 -0.27 40.29 2.72
N LYS A 47 0.58 41.29 2.45
CA LYS A 47 0.59 42.58 3.16
C LYS A 47 -0.69 43.40 2.93
N LYS A 48 -1.40 43.19 1.81
CA LYS A 48 -2.74 43.78 1.60
C LYS A 48 -3.78 43.30 2.62
N HIS A 49 -3.63 42.07 3.13
CA HIS A 49 -4.58 41.46 4.06
C HIS A 49 -4.08 41.48 5.51
N ILE A 50 -2.76 41.52 5.73
CA ILE A 50 -2.14 41.43 7.06
C ILE A 50 -1.11 42.56 7.23
N LYS A 51 -1.37 43.47 8.17
CA LYS A 51 -0.53 44.67 8.38
C LYS A 51 0.90 44.37 8.82
N ASN A 52 1.10 43.40 9.71
CA ASN A 52 2.43 43.04 10.20
C ASN A 52 2.78 41.61 9.78
N VAL A 53 3.81 41.46 8.95
CA VAL A 53 4.31 40.15 8.51
C VAL A 53 5.79 40.05 8.88
N ASP A 54 6.11 39.14 9.80
CA ASP A 54 7.50 38.82 10.13
C ASP A 54 7.98 37.71 9.19
N ILE A 55 9.02 37.98 8.41
CA ILE A 55 9.63 36.99 7.53
C ILE A 55 10.79 36.34 8.29
N ILE A 56 10.75 35.02 8.40
CA ILE A 56 11.83 34.22 9.00
C ILE A 56 12.38 33.29 7.92
N TRP A 57 13.69 33.30 7.72
CA TRP A 57 14.31 32.47 6.69
C TRP A 57 14.64 31.07 7.20
N GLU A 58 14.52 30.08 6.32
CA GLU A 58 14.88 28.69 6.59
C GLU A 58 16.31 28.55 7.17
N CYS A 59 17.30 29.25 6.60
CA CYS A 59 18.67 29.23 7.09
C CYS A 59 18.81 29.79 8.52
N GLU A 60 17.98 30.78 8.88
CA GLU A 60 17.96 31.36 10.22
C GLU A 60 17.34 30.39 11.22
N ILE A 61 16.25 29.71 10.85
CA ILE A 61 15.65 28.65 11.66
C ILE A 61 16.66 27.53 11.92
N HIS A 62 17.38 27.09 10.89
CA HIS A 62 18.44 26.09 11.03
C HIS A 62 19.55 26.57 11.98
N GLN A 63 19.97 27.83 11.87
CA GLN A 63 20.94 28.40 12.80
C GLN A 63 20.40 28.45 14.23
N MET A 64 19.15 28.87 14.44
CA MET A 64 18.51 28.89 15.77
C MET A 64 18.42 27.49 16.38
N LEU A 65 18.08 26.47 15.59
CA LEU A 65 18.02 25.07 16.05
C LEU A 65 19.40 24.52 16.47
N ARG A 66 20.49 24.98 15.84
CA ARG A 66 21.86 24.60 16.21
C ARG A 66 22.28 25.17 17.56
N HIS A 67 21.85 26.39 17.90
CA HIS A 67 22.30 27.09 19.11
C HIS A 67 21.29 27.00 20.28
N ASN A 68 20.00 26.80 20.01
CA ASN A 68 18.94 26.81 21.03
C ASN A 68 18.42 25.40 21.36
N LYS A 69 18.89 24.85 22.50
CA LYS A 69 18.46 23.53 22.99
C LYS A 69 16.95 23.43 23.27
N LYS A 70 16.33 24.51 23.77
CA LYS A 70 14.89 24.56 24.05
C LYS A 70 14.07 24.48 22.76
N MET A 71 14.48 25.24 21.74
CA MET A 71 13.85 25.19 20.41
C MET A 71 13.96 23.80 19.81
N ARG A 72 15.16 23.19 19.85
CA ARG A 72 15.38 21.83 19.35
C ARG A 72 14.47 20.80 20.02
N LYS A 73 14.36 20.84 21.36
CA LYS A 73 13.47 19.94 22.13
C LYS A 73 11.98 20.18 21.80
N SER A 74 11.58 21.44 21.57
CA SER A 74 10.22 21.78 21.18
C SER A 74 9.88 21.21 19.79
N PHE A 75 10.78 21.37 18.83
CA PHE A 75 10.62 20.83 17.47
C PHE A 75 10.61 19.30 17.45
N SER A 76 11.49 18.64 18.21
CA SER A 76 11.52 17.17 18.28
C SER A 76 10.26 16.56 18.90
N ASN A 77 9.61 17.28 19.81
CA ASN A 77 8.39 16.82 20.49
C ASN A 77 7.12 17.17 19.70
N TYR A 78 7.21 17.96 18.64
CA TYR A 78 6.07 18.34 17.82
C TYR A 78 5.74 17.20 16.85
N HIS A 79 4.67 16.46 17.14
CA HIS A 79 4.29 15.26 16.40
C HIS A 79 3.79 15.55 14.97
N ASN A 80 3.29 16.77 14.72
CA ASN A 80 2.78 17.16 13.41
C ASN A 80 3.91 17.71 12.53
N LYS A 81 4.46 16.88 11.64
CA LYS A 81 5.55 17.23 10.72
C LYS A 81 5.16 18.19 9.56
N GLY A 82 4.27 19.16 9.79
CA GLY A 82 3.93 20.20 8.82
C GLY A 82 2.66 19.92 7.99
N PRO A 83 2.61 20.33 6.70
CA PRO A 83 1.46 20.15 5.81
C PRO A 83 1.03 18.69 5.60
N ILE A 84 -0.09 18.51 4.90
CA ILE A 84 -0.51 17.20 4.38
C ILE A 84 0.39 16.86 3.20
N ASN A 85 1.11 15.75 3.29
CA ASN A 85 1.63 15.06 2.12
C ASN A 85 0.60 14.00 1.72
N ILE A 86 -0.01 14.15 0.55
CA ILE A 86 -1.07 13.25 0.07
C ILE A 86 -0.52 11.81 -0.09
N ARG A 87 0.76 11.65 -0.41
CA ARG A 87 1.39 10.32 -0.53
C ARG A 87 1.43 9.57 0.80
N ASP A 88 1.34 10.26 1.94
CA ASP A 88 1.36 9.64 3.28
C ASP A 88 0.14 8.75 3.54
N CYS A 89 -0.98 8.96 2.85
CA CYS A 89 -2.17 8.09 2.94
C CYS A 89 -2.33 7.13 1.76
N TYR A 90 -1.36 7.10 0.83
CA TYR A 90 -1.40 6.21 -0.33
C TYR A 90 -0.70 4.88 -0.03
N PHE A 91 -1.51 3.84 0.17
CA PHE A 91 -1.04 2.50 0.50
C PHE A 91 -1.61 1.44 -0.45
N GLY A 92 -0.94 0.28 -0.53
CA GLY A 92 -1.45 -0.89 -1.24
C GLY A 92 -2.53 -1.65 -0.44
N GLY A 93 -2.76 -2.90 -0.84
CA GLY A 93 -3.61 -3.83 -0.11
C GLY A 93 -2.99 -4.36 1.19
N ARG A 94 -3.82 -4.97 2.03
CA ARG A 94 -3.36 -5.78 3.18
C ARG A 94 -2.87 -7.12 2.67
N THR A 95 -1.69 -7.53 3.11
CA THR A 95 -1.14 -8.85 2.80
C THR A 95 -0.38 -9.41 3.98
N GLY A 96 -0.64 -10.68 4.32
CA GLY A 96 0.11 -11.45 5.30
C GLY A 96 -0.72 -12.54 5.99
N PRO A 97 -0.05 -13.52 6.62
CA PRO A 97 -0.70 -14.46 7.53
C PRO A 97 -1.29 -13.76 8.75
N LEU A 98 -2.37 -14.35 9.27
CA LEU A 98 -2.91 -14.11 10.60
C LEU A 98 -2.77 -15.36 11.49
N HIS A 99 -2.56 -16.53 10.87
CA HIS A 99 -2.13 -17.77 11.51
C HIS A 99 -0.93 -18.34 10.75
N MET A 100 -0.02 -19.00 11.48
CA MET A 100 1.16 -19.67 10.92
C MET A 100 0.83 -21.07 10.43
N HIS A 101 -0.11 -21.77 11.09
CA HIS A 101 -0.57 -23.10 10.71
C HIS A 101 -2.02 -23.30 11.16
N PHE A 102 -2.79 -24.04 10.37
CA PHE A 102 -4.15 -24.43 10.71
C PHE A 102 -4.50 -25.77 10.06
N ASP A 103 -5.02 -26.72 10.85
CA ASP A 103 -5.43 -28.06 10.42
C ASP A 103 -6.94 -28.18 10.59
N ALA A 104 -7.67 -28.21 9.46
CA ALA A 104 -9.13 -28.14 9.47
C ALA A 104 -9.77 -29.35 10.16
N GLU A 105 -9.16 -30.53 10.05
CA GLU A 105 -9.71 -31.76 10.62
C GLU A 105 -9.54 -31.77 12.14
N LYS A 106 -8.34 -31.41 12.63
CA LYS A 106 -8.07 -31.34 14.08
C LYS A 106 -8.94 -30.32 14.78
N GLU A 107 -9.16 -29.17 14.14
CA GLU A 107 -9.97 -28.09 14.69
C GLU A 107 -11.48 -28.29 14.47
N GLN A 108 -11.92 -29.33 13.75
CA GLN A 108 -13.33 -29.54 13.36
C GLN A 108 -13.94 -28.38 12.56
N HIS A 109 -13.11 -27.76 11.71
CA HIS A 109 -13.47 -26.60 10.89
C HIS A 109 -13.44 -26.94 9.38
N LYS A 110 -13.97 -26.02 8.58
CA LYS A 110 -13.76 -25.91 7.14
C LYS A 110 -12.89 -24.68 6.86
N ILE A 111 -12.07 -24.73 5.81
CA ILE A 111 -11.29 -23.57 5.35
C ILE A 111 -11.87 -23.08 4.02
N ALA A 112 -12.17 -21.78 3.95
CA ALA A 112 -12.59 -21.11 2.72
C ALA A 112 -11.53 -20.12 2.25
N TYR A 113 -11.20 -20.19 0.96
CA TYR A 113 -10.39 -19.20 0.26
C TYR A 113 -11.26 -18.48 -0.77
N LEU A 114 -11.59 -17.22 -0.47
CA LEU A 114 -12.43 -16.38 -1.31
C LEU A 114 -11.64 -15.22 -1.91
N ASP A 115 -11.89 -14.91 -3.18
CA ASP A 115 -11.29 -13.81 -3.93
C ASP A 115 -12.39 -12.90 -4.49
N PHE A 116 -12.16 -11.58 -4.48
CA PHE A 116 -13.10 -10.64 -5.07
C PHE A 116 -13.00 -10.62 -6.60
N ASN A 117 -14.12 -10.82 -7.29
CA ASN A 117 -14.22 -10.71 -8.72
C ASN A 117 -13.90 -9.29 -9.21
N SER A 118 -12.62 -9.02 -9.52
CA SER A 118 -12.12 -7.71 -9.96
C SER A 118 -12.32 -6.61 -8.91
N LEU A 119 -11.68 -6.74 -7.74
CA LEU A 119 -11.81 -5.80 -6.62
C LEU A 119 -11.63 -4.33 -7.02
N TYR A 120 -10.52 -3.97 -7.67
CA TYR A 120 -10.25 -2.58 -8.03
C TYR A 120 -11.26 -2.03 -9.05
N PRO A 121 -11.54 -2.70 -10.18
CA PRO A 121 -12.60 -2.27 -11.10
C PRO A 121 -13.97 -2.11 -10.42
N SER A 122 -14.38 -3.08 -9.60
CA SER A 122 -15.65 -3.01 -8.89
C SER A 122 -15.68 -1.82 -7.92
N THR A 123 -14.58 -1.56 -7.22
CA THR A 123 -14.43 -0.41 -6.33
C THR A 123 -14.55 0.90 -7.09
N ILE A 124 -13.85 1.03 -8.21
CA ILE A 124 -13.86 2.24 -9.04
C ILE A 124 -15.26 2.51 -9.60
N ALA A 125 -16.00 1.47 -10.00
CA ALA A 125 -17.35 1.61 -10.54
C ALA A 125 -18.40 2.00 -9.51
N THR A 126 -18.18 1.69 -8.23
CA THR A 126 -19.18 1.89 -7.15
C THR A 126 -18.78 2.97 -6.14
N THR A 127 -17.64 3.64 -6.32
CA THR A 127 -17.12 4.63 -5.37
C THR A 127 -17.24 6.02 -5.95
N SER A 128 -17.69 6.96 -5.11
CA SER A 128 -17.66 8.39 -5.43
C SER A 128 -16.25 8.96 -5.33
N PHE A 129 -15.79 9.68 -6.36
CA PHE A 129 -14.47 10.30 -6.41
C PHE A 129 -14.55 11.82 -6.23
N PRO A 130 -13.56 12.46 -5.58
CA PRO A 130 -13.52 13.90 -5.48
C PRO A 130 -13.20 14.53 -6.84
N VAL A 131 -13.88 15.64 -7.17
CA VAL A 131 -13.63 16.41 -8.40
C VAL A 131 -13.38 17.89 -8.08
N GLY A 132 -12.50 18.52 -8.85
CA GLY A 132 -12.03 19.88 -8.62
C GLY A 132 -10.93 19.99 -7.57
N HIS A 133 -10.58 21.23 -7.21
CA HIS A 133 -9.51 21.50 -6.23
C HIS A 133 -10.04 21.44 -4.78
N PRO A 134 -9.25 20.92 -3.84
CA PRO A 134 -9.64 20.91 -2.44
C PRO A 134 -9.54 22.30 -1.80
N LYS A 135 -10.40 22.57 -0.83
CA LYS A 135 -10.25 23.66 0.12
C LYS A 135 -9.32 23.22 1.25
N VAL A 136 -8.30 24.01 1.53
CA VAL A 136 -7.33 23.74 2.61
C VAL A 136 -7.85 24.34 3.90
N HIS A 137 -8.04 23.49 4.91
CA HIS A 137 -8.40 23.90 6.26
C HIS A 137 -7.20 23.67 7.18
N VAL A 138 -6.77 24.72 7.87
CA VAL A 138 -5.69 24.67 8.87
C VAL A 138 -6.26 25.03 10.22
N VAL A 139 -6.15 24.11 11.19
CA VAL A 139 -6.72 24.30 12.52
C VAL A 139 -5.75 25.06 13.43
N PRO A 140 -6.16 26.20 14.01
CA PRO A 140 -5.37 26.94 14.99
C PRO A 140 -4.98 26.08 16.18
N LEU A 141 -3.79 26.27 16.75
CA LEU A 141 -3.26 25.43 17.83
C LEU A 141 -4.22 25.27 19.02
N ALA A 142 -4.95 26.33 19.36
CA ALA A 142 -5.92 26.33 20.46
C ALA A 142 -7.12 25.38 20.22
N GLU A 143 -7.45 25.10 18.95
CA GLU A 143 -8.61 24.31 18.53
C GLU A 143 -8.24 22.89 18.10
N GLN A 144 -6.94 22.54 18.11
CA GLN A 144 -6.49 21.23 17.61
C GLN A 144 -6.92 20.07 18.52
N LYS A 145 -7.23 20.31 19.80
CA LYS A 145 -7.69 19.25 20.70
C LYS A 145 -9.15 18.94 20.41
N VAL A 146 -9.42 17.70 20.05
CA VAL A 146 -10.77 17.21 19.75
C VAL A 146 -10.99 15.85 20.41
N TYR A 147 -12.22 15.35 20.39
CA TYR A 147 -12.53 13.99 20.85
C TYR A 147 -13.59 13.38 19.93
N TRP A 148 -13.15 12.80 18.82
CA TRP A 148 -14.05 12.14 17.87
C TRP A 148 -14.00 10.63 18.07
N THR A 149 -15.16 10.05 18.36
CA THR A 149 -15.38 8.60 18.52
C THR A 149 -16.44 8.07 17.56
N ARG A 150 -17.12 8.96 16.82
CA ARG A 150 -18.19 8.64 15.89
C ARG A 150 -17.96 9.29 14.53
N SER A 151 -18.40 8.62 13.47
CA SER A 151 -18.22 9.07 12.08
C SER A 151 -18.91 10.41 11.77
N ASP A 152 -20.04 10.71 12.40
CA ASP A 152 -20.77 11.99 12.25
C ASP A 152 -20.00 13.21 12.78
N GLN A 153 -18.94 12.99 13.57
CA GLN A 153 -18.09 14.05 14.10
C GLN A 153 -16.96 14.45 13.14
N ILE A 154 -16.78 13.77 12.00
CA ILE A 154 -15.76 14.11 11.01
C ILE A 154 -16.22 15.36 10.25
N PRO A 155 -15.53 16.52 10.38
CA PRO A 155 -16.04 17.79 9.87
C PRO A 155 -15.84 17.98 8.36
N PHE A 156 -14.97 17.19 7.73
CA PHE A 156 -14.57 17.36 6.33
C PHE A 156 -14.54 16.03 5.58
N LYS A 157 -15.13 16.03 4.38
CA LYS A 157 -15.01 14.94 3.41
C LYS A 157 -13.78 15.16 2.53
N GLY A 158 -12.83 14.24 2.54
CA GLY A 158 -11.55 14.39 1.84
C GLY A 158 -10.37 13.77 2.61
N ILE A 159 -9.23 14.47 2.67
CA ILE A 159 -8.02 13.97 3.33
C ILE A 159 -7.80 14.75 4.61
N LEU A 160 -7.64 14.07 5.74
CA LEU A 160 -7.48 14.69 7.05
C LEU A 160 -6.12 14.32 7.67
N LYS A 161 -5.53 15.25 8.40
CA LYS A 161 -4.36 15.00 9.25
C LYS A 161 -4.80 15.07 10.71
N VAL A 162 -4.69 13.96 11.41
CA VAL A 162 -5.25 13.74 12.75
C VAL A 162 -4.26 12.97 13.63
N PHE A 163 -4.37 13.12 14.95
CA PHE A 163 -3.76 12.19 15.90
C PHE A 163 -4.78 11.10 16.23
N LEU A 164 -4.43 9.86 15.90
CA LEU A 164 -5.29 8.69 16.05
C LEU A 164 -4.84 7.82 17.20
N LEU A 165 -5.81 7.37 17.98
CA LEU A 165 -5.66 6.39 19.03
C LEU A 165 -6.51 5.15 18.68
N PRO A 166 -5.88 4.00 18.36
CA PRO A 166 -6.62 2.76 18.17
C PRO A 166 -7.23 2.24 19.48
N PRO A 167 -8.29 1.41 19.43
CA PRO A 167 -8.78 0.68 20.60
C PRO A 167 -7.72 -0.30 21.13
N PRO A 168 -7.77 -0.67 22.43
CA PRO A 168 -6.79 -1.56 23.05
C PRO A 168 -6.83 -2.99 22.50
N GLN A 169 -7.99 -3.44 22.02
CA GLN A 169 -8.23 -4.76 21.46
C GLN A 169 -9.02 -4.61 20.15
N LEU A 170 -8.48 -5.15 19.05
CA LEU A 170 -9.16 -5.21 17.76
C LEU A 170 -8.49 -6.25 16.86
N ASP A 171 -9.28 -7.21 16.37
CA ASP A 171 -8.75 -8.32 15.55
C ASP A 171 -8.31 -7.85 14.16
N VAL A 172 -9.05 -6.90 13.59
CA VAL A 172 -8.81 -6.36 12.25
C VAL A 172 -8.63 -4.85 12.32
N PRO A 173 -7.39 -4.34 12.57
CA PRO A 173 -7.13 -2.91 12.64
C PRO A 173 -7.44 -2.21 11.32
N VAL A 174 -7.81 -0.93 11.32
CA VAL A 174 -8.33 -0.25 10.12
C VAL A 174 -7.26 0.56 9.41
N ILE A 175 -6.59 1.43 10.16
CA ILE A 175 -5.75 2.48 9.58
C ILE A 175 -4.36 1.94 9.22
N PRO A 176 -3.98 1.97 7.93
CA PRO A 176 -2.61 1.66 7.51
C PRO A 176 -1.63 2.76 7.93
N VAL A 177 -0.39 2.36 8.22
CA VAL A 177 0.71 3.31 8.47
C VAL A 177 2.02 2.70 8.03
N LYS A 178 2.98 3.54 7.62
CA LYS A 178 4.36 3.15 7.39
C LYS A 178 5.23 3.53 8.58
N PHE A 179 5.81 2.52 9.23
CA PHE A 179 6.88 2.70 10.22
C PHE A 179 8.11 1.93 9.75
N ASP A 180 9.27 2.59 9.69
CA ASP A 180 10.52 2.03 9.17
C ASP A 180 10.33 1.38 7.78
N ASP A 181 9.64 2.09 6.88
CA ASP A 181 9.25 1.65 5.53
C ASP A 181 8.35 0.40 5.43
N ARG A 182 7.95 -0.18 6.57
CA ARG A 182 7.01 -1.31 6.63
C ARG A 182 5.58 -0.81 6.63
N LEU A 183 4.76 -1.31 5.70
CA LEU A 183 3.30 -1.13 5.76
C LEU A 183 2.69 -2.02 6.83
N LEU A 184 2.14 -1.39 7.87
CA LEU A 184 1.56 -2.02 9.06
C LEU A 184 0.11 -1.57 9.28
N PHE A 185 -0.61 -2.35 10.08
CA PHE A 185 -1.93 -2.00 10.62
C PHE A 185 -1.90 -2.20 12.16
N PRO A 186 -1.19 -1.35 12.91
CA PRO A 186 -0.94 -1.59 14.33
C PRO A 186 -2.03 -0.98 15.24
N LEU A 187 -2.04 -1.42 16.49
CA LEU A 187 -2.78 -0.80 17.60
C LEU A 187 -1.87 0.07 18.51
N CYS A 188 -0.55 -0.04 18.36
CA CYS A 188 0.44 0.77 19.08
C CYS A 188 1.64 1.10 18.20
N ARG A 189 1.93 2.40 18.06
CA ARG A 189 3.14 2.90 17.41
C ARG A 189 4.41 2.41 18.10
N LYS A 190 4.54 2.59 19.43
CA LYS A 190 5.76 2.17 20.16
C LYS A 190 6.07 0.68 20.01
N CYS A 191 5.06 -0.20 20.11
CA CYS A 191 5.28 -1.64 19.90
C CYS A 191 5.77 -1.94 18.48
N SER A 192 5.19 -1.28 17.47
CA SER A 192 5.60 -1.48 16.08
C SER A 192 7.06 -1.11 15.83
N LEU A 193 7.55 -0.06 16.50
CA LEU A 193 8.94 0.40 16.44
C LEU A 193 9.89 -0.45 17.30
N ALA A 194 9.40 -1.00 18.41
CA ALA A 194 10.20 -1.87 19.31
C ALA A 194 10.50 -3.24 18.68
N TYR A 195 9.61 -3.73 17.80
CA TYR A 195 9.74 -5.04 17.14
C TYR A 195 9.83 -4.89 15.61
N PRO A 196 10.94 -4.33 15.07
CA PRO A 196 11.07 -4.05 13.64
C PRO A 196 11.06 -5.31 12.76
N ASN A 197 11.48 -6.45 13.30
CA ASN A 197 11.49 -7.75 12.62
C ASN A 197 10.33 -8.67 13.03
N GLY A 198 9.35 -8.16 13.78
CA GLY A 198 8.40 -9.01 14.51
C GLY A 198 9.07 -9.60 15.77
N ALA A 199 8.34 -10.47 16.46
CA ALA A 199 8.87 -11.25 17.59
C ALA A 199 7.99 -12.47 17.84
N ASN A 200 8.54 -13.46 18.55
CA ASN A 200 7.79 -14.60 19.07
C ASN A 200 7.62 -14.45 20.58
N ILE A 201 6.43 -14.05 21.01
CA ILE A 201 6.17 -13.76 22.43
C ILE A 201 4.89 -14.47 22.82
N LYS A 202 5.03 -15.51 23.65
CA LYS A 202 3.89 -16.18 24.29
C LYS A 202 3.17 -15.17 25.18
N ASP A 203 1.84 -15.12 25.06
CA ASP A 203 0.96 -14.27 25.86
C ASP A 203 1.30 -12.77 25.79
N TYR A 204 1.68 -12.31 24.59
CA TYR A 204 2.02 -10.91 24.32
C TYR A 204 0.93 -9.93 24.77
N ARG A 205 1.35 -8.90 25.53
CA ARG A 205 0.50 -7.76 25.90
C ARG A 205 1.26 -6.44 25.82
N CYS A 206 0.58 -5.41 25.33
CA CYS A 206 1.13 -4.08 25.19
C CYS A 206 1.17 -3.31 26.52
N PRO A 207 2.35 -2.86 26.99
CA PRO A 207 2.47 -2.12 28.25
C PRO A 207 2.25 -0.60 28.10
N HIS A 208 2.08 -0.11 26.88
CA HIS A 208 2.11 1.32 26.59
C HIS A 208 0.80 2.05 26.93
N ASN A 209 0.93 3.34 27.24
CA ASN A 209 -0.21 4.25 27.45
C ASN A 209 -0.76 4.80 26.12
N ASP A 210 -1.88 5.52 26.16
CA ASP A 210 -2.57 5.97 24.96
C ASP A 210 -1.79 6.97 24.10
N GLU A 211 -1.05 7.89 24.70
CA GLU A 211 -0.21 8.84 23.93
C GLU A 211 0.93 8.11 23.21
N GLU A 212 1.48 7.05 23.82
CA GLU A 212 2.51 6.21 23.23
C GLU A 212 1.98 5.26 22.15
N ARG A 213 0.72 4.83 22.28
CA ARG A 213 0.04 3.96 21.31
C ARG A 213 -0.36 4.73 20.06
N GLY A 214 -0.84 5.96 20.22
CA GLY A 214 -1.30 6.79 19.13
C GLY A 214 -0.19 7.38 18.24
N TRP A 215 -0.60 7.93 17.10
CA TRP A 215 0.31 8.61 16.16
C TRP A 215 -0.43 9.67 15.33
N VAL A 216 0.33 10.57 14.74
CA VAL A 216 -0.20 11.49 13.71
C VAL A 216 -0.27 10.74 12.38
N SER A 217 -1.45 10.74 11.76
CA SER A 217 -1.69 10.11 10.48
C SER A 217 -2.37 11.08 9.53
N THR A 218 -1.99 11.01 8.26
CA THR A 218 -2.78 11.53 7.15
C THR A 218 -3.69 10.39 6.68
N VAL A 219 -5.01 10.60 6.64
CA VAL A 219 -6.00 9.55 6.34
C VAL A 219 -7.08 10.06 5.40
N THR A 220 -7.68 9.15 4.65
CA THR A 220 -8.92 9.45 3.90
C THR A 220 -10.10 9.49 4.86
N SER A 221 -11.11 10.32 4.56
CA SER A 221 -12.32 10.39 5.38
C SER A 221 -13.04 9.04 5.43
N ILE A 222 -13.08 8.29 4.32
CA ILE A 222 -13.72 6.96 4.28
C ILE A 222 -13.05 5.92 5.20
N GLU A 223 -11.72 5.92 5.31
CA GLU A 223 -11.03 5.02 6.25
C GLU A 223 -11.18 5.49 7.70
N LEU A 224 -11.20 6.81 7.92
CA LEU A 224 -11.44 7.38 9.24
C LEU A 224 -12.86 7.05 9.75
N GLU A 225 -13.87 7.15 8.88
CA GLU A 225 -15.25 6.77 9.19
C GLU A 225 -15.34 5.31 9.66
N GLU A 226 -14.71 4.38 8.93
CA GLU A 226 -14.69 2.96 9.29
C GLU A 226 -13.86 2.70 10.56
N ALA A 227 -12.79 3.46 10.80
CA ALA A 227 -11.99 3.35 12.02
C ALA A 227 -12.79 3.77 13.26
N LEU A 228 -13.50 4.90 13.21
CA LEU A 228 -14.32 5.37 14.34
C LEU A 228 -15.44 4.37 14.68
N LYS A 229 -16.03 3.71 13.67
CA LYS A 229 -17.06 2.66 13.88
C LYS A 229 -16.57 1.47 14.70
N VAL A 230 -15.27 1.18 14.69
CA VAL A 230 -14.66 0.06 15.44
C VAL A 230 -13.82 0.51 16.64
N GLY A 231 -14.09 1.72 17.16
CA GLY A 231 -13.57 2.16 18.45
C GLY A 231 -12.24 2.93 18.40
N TYR A 232 -11.81 3.40 17.23
CA TYR A 232 -10.74 4.39 17.18
C TYR A 232 -11.21 5.73 17.74
N THR A 233 -10.28 6.51 18.27
CA THR A 233 -10.52 7.86 18.78
C THR A 233 -9.57 8.85 18.12
N VAL A 234 -10.07 9.99 17.66
CA VAL A 234 -9.25 11.15 17.26
C VAL A 234 -9.15 12.11 18.44
N THR A 235 -7.92 12.35 18.91
CA THR A 235 -7.66 13.28 20.04
C THR A 235 -7.13 14.64 19.59
N ARG A 236 -6.59 14.72 18.36
CA ARG A 236 -6.14 15.99 17.77
C ARG A 236 -6.45 16.06 16.29
N PHE A 237 -6.88 17.22 15.81
CA PHE A 237 -7.14 17.52 14.40
C PHE A 237 -6.28 18.70 13.95
N TYR A 238 -5.51 18.51 12.88
CA TYR A 238 -4.51 19.49 12.45
C TYR A 238 -4.94 20.23 11.19
N ARG A 239 -5.28 19.50 10.12
CA ARG A 239 -5.55 20.05 8.79
C ARG A 239 -6.48 19.13 7.99
N ALA A 240 -7.20 19.68 7.03
CA ALA A 240 -7.95 18.91 6.04
C ALA A 240 -7.80 19.49 4.63
N LEU A 241 -7.80 18.60 3.63
CA LEU A 241 -8.07 18.89 2.23
C LEU A 241 -9.51 18.45 1.96
N HIS A 242 -10.44 19.42 1.99
CA HIS A 242 -11.86 19.16 1.81
C HIS A 242 -12.26 19.31 0.35
N TYR A 243 -12.99 18.33 -0.19
CA TYR A 243 -13.56 18.39 -1.54
C TYR A 243 -15.06 18.62 -1.46
N GLU A 244 -15.53 19.69 -2.11
CA GLU A 244 -16.96 20.04 -2.12
C GLU A 244 -17.74 19.20 -3.13
N LYS A 245 -17.13 18.88 -4.28
CA LYS A 245 -17.77 18.16 -5.38
C LYS A 245 -17.25 16.74 -5.48
N TRP A 246 -18.18 15.83 -5.76
CA TRP A 246 -17.95 14.39 -5.85
C TRP A 246 -18.73 13.81 -7.01
N ASP A 247 -18.18 12.82 -7.70
CA ASP A 247 -18.78 12.16 -8.85
C ASP A 247 -18.77 10.64 -8.67
N GLU A 248 -19.97 10.03 -8.72
CA GLU A 248 -20.20 8.58 -8.60
C GLU A 248 -20.13 7.85 -9.94
N ASN A 249 -20.15 8.58 -11.05
CA ASN A 249 -20.18 8.01 -12.41
C ASN A 249 -18.88 8.20 -13.17
N LEU A 250 -17.89 8.92 -12.60
CA LEU A 250 -16.64 9.33 -13.24
C LEU A 250 -15.96 8.22 -14.05
N PHE A 251 -15.94 6.99 -13.53
CA PHE A 251 -15.31 5.83 -14.17
C PHE A 251 -16.29 4.69 -14.49
N LYS A 252 -17.58 4.87 -14.22
CA LYS A 252 -18.58 3.80 -14.34
C LYS A 252 -18.67 3.25 -15.76
N ASN A 253 -18.74 4.14 -16.75
CA ASN A 253 -18.82 3.75 -18.16
C ASN A 253 -17.52 3.07 -18.66
N TYR A 254 -16.36 3.57 -18.22
CA TYR A 254 -15.07 2.95 -18.54
C TYR A 254 -15.01 1.51 -18.01
N VAL A 255 -15.39 1.30 -16.74
CA VAL A 255 -15.41 -0.04 -16.15
C VAL A 255 -16.42 -0.92 -16.86
N ALA A 256 -17.61 -0.40 -17.17
CA ALA A 256 -18.66 -1.17 -17.85
C ALA A 256 -18.21 -1.70 -19.22
N GLU A 257 -17.59 -0.84 -20.04
CA GLU A 257 -17.07 -1.20 -21.37
C GLU A 257 -16.03 -2.32 -21.30
N PHE A 258 -14.95 -2.12 -20.54
CA PHE A 258 -13.87 -3.11 -20.48
C PHE A 258 -14.26 -4.37 -19.69
N MET A 259 -15.23 -4.27 -18.76
CA MET A 259 -15.80 -5.46 -18.13
C MET A 259 -16.66 -6.25 -19.09
N ALA A 260 -17.44 -5.61 -19.97
CA ALA A 260 -18.20 -6.31 -21.01
C ALA A 260 -17.25 -7.12 -21.90
N MET A 261 -16.19 -6.48 -22.42
CA MET A 261 -15.15 -7.14 -23.21
C MET A 261 -14.51 -8.32 -22.48
N LYS A 262 -14.17 -8.13 -21.19
CA LYS A 262 -13.59 -9.19 -20.35
C LYS A 262 -14.54 -10.37 -20.16
N ILE A 263 -15.83 -10.11 -19.92
CA ILE A 263 -16.84 -11.14 -19.68
C ILE A 263 -17.13 -11.90 -20.98
N HIS A 264 -17.31 -11.21 -22.11
CA HIS A 264 -17.43 -11.83 -23.44
C HIS A 264 -16.28 -12.80 -23.70
N ALA A 265 -15.05 -12.32 -23.52
CA ALA A 265 -13.83 -13.10 -23.72
C ALA A 265 -13.60 -14.20 -22.67
N SER A 266 -14.36 -14.21 -21.56
CA SER A 266 -14.28 -15.28 -20.54
C SER A 266 -15.33 -16.37 -20.77
N GLY A 267 -16.42 -16.06 -21.48
CA GLY A 267 -17.60 -16.91 -21.53
C GLY A 267 -18.44 -16.86 -20.24
N PHE A 268 -19.45 -17.71 -20.16
CA PHE A 268 -20.30 -17.79 -18.98
C PHE A 268 -19.55 -18.44 -17.80
N PRO A 269 -19.72 -17.91 -16.57
CA PRO A 269 -19.19 -18.55 -15.36
C PRO A 269 -19.69 -20.00 -15.19
N GLU A 270 -18.88 -20.82 -14.52
CA GLU A 270 -19.27 -22.19 -14.15
C GLU A 270 -20.57 -22.18 -13.32
N GLY A 271 -21.51 -23.06 -13.65
CA GLY A 271 -22.85 -23.12 -13.03
C GLY A 271 -23.90 -22.19 -13.66
N ILE A 272 -23.52 -21.36 -14.65
CA ILE A 272 -24.47 -20.59 -15.46
C ILE A 272 -24.62 -21.28 -16.82
N GLU A 273 -25.48 -22.30 -16.83
CA GLU A 273 -25.76 -23.10 -18.03
C GLU A 273 -27.25 -23.03 -18.37
N GLY A 274 -27.53 -22.93 -19.67
CA GLY A 274 -28.89 -22.93 -20.20
C GLY A 274 -29.43 -21.53 -20.44
N LYS A 275 -30.29 -21.41 -21.46
CA LYS A 275 -30.77 -20.15 -22.01
C LYS A 275 -31.36 -19.20 -20.94
N GLU A 276 -32.15 -19.72 -20.02
CA GLU A 276 -32.79 -18.92 -18.96
C GLU A 276 -31.77 -18.34 -17.96
N ASN A 277 -30.82 -19.15 -17.50
CA ASN A 277 -29.78 -18.70 -16.57
C ASN A 277 -28.82 -17.70 -17.22
N GLU A 278 -28.47 -17.93 -18.49
CA GLU A 278 -27.65 -17.03 -19.28
C GLU A 278 -28.34 -15.68 -19.51
N GLU A 279 -29.62 -15.68 -19.88
CA GLU A 279 -30.42 -14.45 -20.04
C GLU A 279 -30.57 -13.70 -18.71
N LYS A 280 -30.79 -14.41 -17.61
CA LYS A 280 -30.83 -13.83 -16.27
C LYS A 280 -29.50 -13.17 -15.91
N PHE A 281 -28.38 -13.84 -16.14
CA PHE A 281 -27.05 -13.27 -15.88
C PHE A 281 -26.79 -12.00 -16.70
N ILE A 282 -27.09 -12.02 -18.00
CA ILE A 282 -26.96 -10.85 -18.88
C ILE A 282 -27.81 -9.68 -18.37
N LYS A 283 -29.07 -9.96 -17.98
CA LYS A 283 -29.98 -8.96 -17.44
C LYS A 283 -29.45 -8.36 -16.13
N GLU A 284 -28.99 -9.20 -15.20
CA GLU A 284 -28.43 -8.75 -13.93
C GLU A 284 -27.16 -7.90 -14.12
N CYS A 285 -26.28 -8.26 -15.07
CA CYS A 285 -25.11 -7.45 -15.43
C CYS A 285 -25.48 -6.03 -15.89
N LYS A 286 -26.53 -5.92 -16.71
CA LYS A 286 -27.03 -4.62 -17.20
C LYS A 286 -27.68 -3.82 -16.08
N GLU A 287 -28.60 -4.41 -15.32
CA GLU A 287 -29.37 -3.73 -14.27
C GLU A 287 -28.48 -3.26 -13.11
N LYS A 288 -27.55 -4.10 -12.65
CA LYS A 288 -26.71 -3.80 -11.48
C LYS A 288 -25.51 -2.92 -11.81
N PHE A 289 -24.89 -3.12 -12.98
CA PHE A 289 -23.58 -2.53 -13.29
C PHE A 289 -23.55 -1.71 -14.57
N GLY A 290 -24.64 -1.69 -15.35
CA GLY A 290 -24.65 -1.05 -16.67
C GLY A 290 -23.77 -1.77 -17.70
N ILE A 291 -23.43 -3.04 -17.46
CA ILE A 291 -22.58 -3.84 -18.36
C ILE A 291 -23.48 -4.47 -19.42
N GLU A 292 -23.31 -4.06 -20.66
CA GLU A 292 -24.08 -4.61 -21.78
C GLU A 292 -23.41 -5.86 -22.35
N LEU A 293 -24.07 -7.01 -22.20
CA LEU A 293 -23.58 -8.28 -22.71
C LEU A 293 -24.42 -8.78 -23.89
N GLN A 294 -23.75 -9.40 -24.87
CA GLN A 294 -24.36 -10.05 -26.02
C GLN A 294 -24.02 -11.53 -25.95
N ARG A 295 -25.03 -12.38 -25.98
CA ARG A 295 -24.89 -13.83 -25.79
C ARG A 295 -23.97 -14.45 -26.84
N GLU A 296 -24.05 -13.94 -28.07
CA GLU A 296 -23.31 -14.41 -29.24
C GLU A 296 -21.80 -14.13 -29.13
N LYS A 297 -21.42 -13.16 -28.29
CA LYS A 297 -20.01 -12.79 -28.04
C LYS A 297 -19.39 -13.53 -26.86
N MET A 298 -20.13 -14.36 -26.14
CA MET A 298 -19.65 -15.10 -24.95
C MET A 298 -18.77 -16.29 -25.33
N VAL A 299 -17.67 -16.01 -26.05
CA VAL A 299 -16.73 -16.99 -26.58
C VAL A 299 -15.38 -16.81 -25.90
N PRO A 300 -14.79 -17.86 -25.30
CA PRO A 300 -13.49 -17.76 -24.66
C PRO A 300 -12.37 -17.27 -25.60
N ASP A 301 -11.76 -16.13 -25.25
CA ASP A 301 -10.62 -15.53 -25.93
C ASP A 301 -9.58 -15.08 -24.88
N GLN A 302 -8.48 -15.80 -24.81
CA GLN A 302 -7.44 -15.54 -23.81
C GLN A 302 -6.73 -14.19 -24.03
N ALA A 303 -6.52 -13.78 -25.28
CA ALA A 303 -5.82 -12.54 -25.62
C ALA A 303 -6.69 -11.33 -25.30
N MET A 304 -7.96 -11.35 -25.72
CA MET A 304 -8.89 -10.27 -25.42
C MET A 304 -9.21 -10.17 -23.93
N ARG A 305 -9.32 -11.31 -23.23
CA ARG A 305 -9.44 -11.32 -21.78
C ARG A 305 -8.24 -10.68 -21.09
N TYR A 306 -7.02 -10.95 -21.58
CA TYR A 306 -5.80 -10.35 -21.05
C TYR A 306 -5.77 -8.83 -21.26
N ILE A 307 -6.03 -8.36 -22.49
CA ILE A 307 -6.05 -6.93 -22.83
C ILE A 307 -7.10 -6.18 -22.01
N SER A 308 -8.33 -6.71 -21.95
CA SER A 308 -9.42 -6.07 -21.21
C SER A 308 -9.12 -6.01 -19.71
N LYS A 309 -8.56 -7.09 -19.13
CA LYS A 309 -8.11 -7.10 -17.73
C LYS A 309 -6.99 -6.09 -17.48
N LEU A 310 -6.07 -5.91 -18.43
CA LEU A 310 -4.99 -4.92 -18.31
C LEU A 310 -5.56 -3.50 -18.27
N MET A 311 -6.45 -3.14 -19.20
CA MET A 311 -7.09 -1.82 -19.23
C MET A 311 -7.79 -1.50 -17.91
N LEU A 312 -8.57 -2.44 -17.38
CA LEU A 312 -9.27 -2.31 -16.09
C LEU A 312 -8.32 -2.05 -14.91
N ASN A 313 -7.19 -2.75 -14.84
CA ASN A 313 -6.27 -2.67 -13.71
C ASN A 313 -5.23 -1.55 -13.83
N SER A 314 -4.90 -1.11 -15.04
CA SER A 314 -3.88 -0.09 -15.28
C SER A 314 -4.39 1.34 -15.11
N LEU A 315 -5.70 1.58 -15.26
CA LEU A 315 -6.29 2.92 -15.22
C LEU A 315 -5.91 3.69 -13.94
N TRP A 316 -6.28 3.18 -12.76
CA TRP A 316 -6.05 3.88 -11.50
C TRP A 316 -4.56 4.00 -11.17
N GLY A 317 -3.75 3.03 -11.57
CA GLY A 317 -2.30 3.04 -11.37
C GLY A 317 -1.62 4.16 -12.16
N ARG A 318 -2.13 4.49 -13.35
CA ARG A 318 -1.61 5.56 -14.22
C ARG A 318 -1.59 6.92 -13.53
N PHE A 319 -2.60 7.23 -12.71
CA PHE A 319 -2.69 8.50 -11.99
C PHE A 319 -1.67 8.65 -10.84
N SER A 320 -0.92 7.61 -10.51
CA SER A 320 0.07 7.62 -9.42
C SER A 320 1.47 7.16 -9.84
N LEU A 321 1.78 7.27 -11.12
CA LEU A 321 3.11 6.98 -11.64
C LEU A 321 4.19 7.73 -10.85
N ARG A 322 5.33 7.07 -10.64
CA ARG A 322 6.45 7.63 -9.89
C ARG A 322 7.29 8.48 -10.83
N ASN A 323 7.47 9.75 -10.47
CA ASN A 323 8.36 10.66 -11.18
C ASN A 323 9.77 10.67 -10.57
N THR A 324 9.99 9.86 -9.53
CA THR A 324 11.25 9.69 -8.79
C THR A 324 12.17 8.63 -9.37
N LEU A 325 11.78 7.99 -10.47
CA LEU A 325 12.53 6.86 -11.04
C LEU A 325 13.82 7.37 -11.68
N SER A 326 14.88 6.57 -11.57
CA SER A 326 16.12 6.79 -12.29
C SER A 326 15.86 6.81 -13.79
N LYS A 327 16.53 7.74 -14.47
CA LYS A 327 16.51 7.88 -15.92
C LYS A 327 17.92 7.60 -16.43
N SER A 328 17.99 6.95 -17.59
CA SER A 328 19.27 6.70 -18.26
C SER A 328 19.26 7.41 -19.61
N VAL A 329 20.34 8.11 -19.90
CA VAL A 329 20.57 8.81 -21.17
C VAL A 329 21.93 8.39 -21.71
N ILE A 330 22.04 8.28 -23.03
CA ILE A 330 23.32 8.06 -23.69
C ILE A 330 23.88 9.45 -23.99
N ILE A 331 25.09 9.72 -23.50
CA ILE A 331 25.83 10.94 -23.76
C ILE A 331 27.01 10.64 -24.66
N ASN A 332 27.38 11.60 -25.51
CA ASN A 332 28.45 11.47 -26.51
C ASN A 332 29.53 12.56 -26.41
N SER A 333 29.46 13.42 -25.39
CA SER A 333 30.47 14.46 -25.18
C SER A 333 30.70 14.79 -23.70
N PRO A 334 31.90 15.25 -23.33
CA PRO A 334 32.17 15.75 -21.98
C PRO A 334 31.31 16.96 -21.60
N ASN A 335 30.87 17.77 -22.57
CA ASN A 335 30.04 18.95 -22.30
C ASN A 335 28.65 18.53 -21.82
N GLU A 336 28.05 17.51 -22.43
CA GLU A 336 26.78 16.95 -21.94
C GLU A 336 26.94 16.46 -20.50
N LEU A 337 28.01 15.74 -20.17
CA LEU A 337 28.27 15.30 -18.80
C LEU A 337 28.34 16.49 -17.81
N LEU A 338 29.02 17.57 -18.18
CA LEU A 338 29.10 18.78 -17.35
C LEU A 338 27.75 19.47 -17.17
N GLU A 339 26.85 19.42 -18.15
CA GLU A 339 25.48 19.93 -17.99
C GLU A 339 24.71 19.16 -16.93
N PHE A 340 24.83 17.82 -16.91
CA PHE A 340 24.20 16.99 -15.88
C PHE A 340 24.86 17.19 -14.51
N ASP A 341 26.19 17.30 -14.43
CA ASP A 341 26.92 17.47 -13.17
C ASP A 341 26.62 18.83 -12.51
N ASN A 342 26.51 19.90 -13.32
CA ASN A 342 26.17 21.23 -12.84
C ASN A 342 24.67 21.37 -12.48
N ASN A 343 23.82 20.44 -12.89
CA ASN A 343 22.39 20.49 -12.63
C ASN A 343 22.05 20.04 -11.20
N LYS A 344 21.85 21.02 -10.31
CA LYS A 344 21.49 20.77 -8.90
C LYS A 344 20.11 20.16 -8.67
N SER A 345 19.26 20.08 -9.70
CA SER A 345 17.94 19.46 -9.59
C SER A 345 17.97 17.93 -9.69
N ILE A 346 19.13 17.37 -10.05
CA ILE A 346 19.34 15.93 -10.22
C ILE A 346 20.52 15.41 -9.37
N GLU A 347 20.64 14.10 -9.33
CA GLU A 347 21.72 13.35 -8.70
C GLU A 347 22.20 12.29 -9.69
N ILE A 348 23.46 12.38 -10.13
CA ILE A 348 24.08 11.36 -10.98
C ILE A 348 24.36 10.12 -10.12
N GLN A 349 23.89 8.96 -10.57
CA GLN A 349 24.05 7.68 -9.88
C GLN A 349 25.18 6.84 -10.46
N SER A 350 25.30 6.80 -11.79
CA SER A 350 26.39 6.11 -12.49
C SER A 350 26.67 6.75 -13.84
N VAL A 351 27.91 6.56 -14.30
CA VAL A 351 28.35 6.84 -15.67
C VAL A 351 29.07 5.58 -16.14
N ASP A 352 28.45 4.85 -17.05
CA ASP A 352 28.96 3.59 -17.56
C ASP A 352 29.43 3.78 -19.00
N GLU A 353 30.74 3.62 -19.25
CA GLU A 353 31.29 3.68 -20.61
C GLU A 353 30.71 2.56 -21.46
N LEU A 354 30.12 2.93 -22.61
CA LEU A 354 29.56 1.98 -23.59
C LEU A 354 30.55 1.74 -24.73
N THR A 355 31.18 2.81 -25.19
CA THR A 355 32.25 2.83 -26.21
C THR A 355 33.22 3.96 -25.86
N ASP A 356 34.36 4.02 -26.54
CA ASP A 356 35.36 5.09 -26.38
C ASP A 356 34.76 6.51 -26.47
N ASP A 357 33.71 6.70 -27.30
CA ASP A 357 33.05 8.00 -27.51
C ASP A 357 31.66 8.14 -26.85
N THR A 358 31.15 7.12 -26.13
CA THR A 358 29.79 7.18 -25.56
C THR A 358 29.69 6.58 -24.16
N ALA A 359 28.89 7.22 -23.32
CA ALA A 359 28.61 6.75 -21.97
C ALA A 359 27.10 6.70 -21.68
N LEU A 360 26.68 5.74 -20.88
CA LEU A 360 25.35 5.66 -20.30
C LEU A 360 25.37 6.39 -18.95
N LEU A 361 24.78 7.58 -18.90
CA LEU A 361 24.59 8.33 -17.67
C LEU A 361 23.25 7.96 -17.05
N THR A 362 23.28 7.46 -15.81
CA THR A 362 22.07 7.21 -15.02
C THR A 362 21.96 8.27 -13.93
N TYR A 363 20.82 8.97 -13.89
CA TYR A 363 20.55 10.02 -12.92
C TYR A 363 19.15 9.91 -12.32
N LYS A 364 18.95 10.56 -11.17
CA LYS A 364 17.67 10.64 -10.49
C LYS A 364 17.32 12.11 -10.18
N PRO A 365 16.08 12.57 -10.43
CA PRO A 365 15.62 13.86 -9.94
C PRO A 365 15.65 13.91 -8.41
N ARG A 366 16.15 14.99 -7.82
CA ARG A 366 16.05 15.19 -6.37
C ARG A 366 14.62 15.50 -5.98
N GLU A 367 14.22 15.06 -4.79
CA GLU A 367 12.81 15.08 -4.37
C GLU A 367 12.19 16.48 -4.37
N GLU A 368 12.98 17.51 -4.10
CA GLU A 368 12.49 18.90 -4.06
C GLU A 368 12.14 19.46 -5.45
N PHE A 369 12.64 18.86 -6.53
CA PHE A 369 12.50 19.37 -7.90
C PHE A 369 11.70 18.44 -8.80
N ILE A 370 10.97 17.49 -8.23
CA ILE A 370 10.13 16.58 -8.98
C ILE A 370 8.94 17.32 -9.58
N ILE A 371 8.82 17.24 -10.89
CA ILE A 371 7.65 17.67 -11.64
C ILE A 371 6.70 16.47 -11.79
N GLU A 372 5.45 16.64 -11.40
CA GLU A 372 4.40 15.64 -11.60
C GLU A 372 3.96 15.61 -13.07
N HIS A 373 3.61 14.43 -13.59
CA HIS A 373 3.07 14.32 -14.94
C HIS A 373 1.72 15.06 -15.06
N ASP A 374 1.40 15.57 -16.25
CA ASP A 374 0.10 16.24 -16.51
C ASP A 374 -1.11 15.33 -16.25
N THR A 375 -0.91 14.01 -16.34
CA THR A 375 -1.93 13.00 -16.04
C THR A 375 -1.89 12.49 -14.60
N SER A 376 -0.98 12.99 -13.75
CA SER A 376 -0.87 12.57 -12.35
C SER A 376 -2.02 13.13 -11.52
N ASN A 377 -2.75 12.24 -10.86
CA ASN A 377 -3.70 12.61 -9.82
C ASN A 377 -3.74 11.51 -8.76
N ILE A 378 -2.81 11.58 -7.81
CA ILE A 378 -2.69 10.58 -6.76
C ILE A 378 -3.97 10.43 -5.92
N VAL A 379 -4.83 11.45 -5.87
CA VAL A 379 -6.09 11.40 -5.11
C VAL A 379 -7.01 10.33 -5.67
N ILE A 380 -7.03 10.12 -6.99
CA ILE A 380 -7.81 9.04 -7.61
C ILE A 380 -7.27 7.67 -7.18
N SER A 381 -5.96 7.47 -7.26
CA SER A 381 -5.31 6.21 -6.90
C SER A 381 -5.45 5.90 -5.42
N LEU A 382 -5.23 6.88 -4.54
CA LEU A 382 -5.36 6.67 -3.10
C LEU A 382 -6.81 6.37 -2.72
N TRP A 383 -7.79 7.08 -3.29
CA TRP A 383 -9.20 6.84 -2.98
C TRP A 383 -9.64 5.45 -3.41
N THR A 384 -9.20 5.03 -4.61
CA THR A 384 -9.38 3.66 -5.13
C THR A 384 -8.83 2.62 -4.16
N THR A 385 -7.58 2.79 -3.70
CA THR A 385 -6.97 1.82 -2.79
C THR A 385 -7.58 1.82 -1.39
N SER A 386 -7.98 2.98 -0.85
CA SER A 386 -8.67 3.10 0.43
C SER A 386 -10.03 2.40 0.39
N ALA A 387 -10.84 2.64 -0.65
CA ALA A 387 -12.13 1.98 -0.80
C ALA A 387 -11.97 0.46 -1.02
N ALA A 388 -10.96 0.01 -1.77
CA ALA A 388 -10.66 -1.41 -1.94
C ALA A 388 -10.25 -2.08 -0.63
N ARG A 389 -9.39 -1.43 0.18
CA ARG A 389 -9.03 -1.90 1.53
C ARG A 389 -10.26 -2.02 2.43
N ILE A 390 -11.19 -1.06 2.37
CA ILE A 390 -12.43 -1.11 3.16
C ILE A 390 -13.30 -2.31 2.77
N ARG A 391 -13.37 -2.69 1.49
CA ARG A 391 -14.11 -3.90 1.07
C ARG A 391 -13.53 -5.17 1.68
N LEU A 392 -12.21 -5.35 1.62
CA LEU A 392 -11.54 -6.48 2.27
C LEU A 392 -11.71 -6.43 3.79
N LEU A 393 -11.53 -5.25 4.40
CA LEU A 393 -11.74 -5.02 5.83
C LEU A 393 -13.13 -5.48 6.28
N LYS A 394 -14.19 -5.10 5.56
CA LYS A 394 -15.56 -5.48 5.90
C LYS A 394 -15.78 -6.99 5.79
N ALA A 395 -15.18 -7.66 4.80
CA ALA A 395 -15.21 -9.12 4.72
C ALA A 395 -14.49 -9.77 5.91
N MET A 396 -13.30 -9.26 6.26
CA MET A 396 -12.52 -9.76 7.40
C MET A 396 -13.26 -9.54 8.74
N GLN A 397 -13.85 -8.37 8.95
CA GLN A 397 -14.63 -8.05 10.16
C GLN A 397 -15.89 -8.91 10.28
N LYS A 398 -16.57 -9.21 9.16
CA LYS A 398 -17.71 -10.15 9.16
C LYS A 398 -17.30 -11.55 9.62
N VAL A 399 -16.12 -12.02 9.25
CA VAL A 399 -15.59 -13.31 9.70
C VAL A 399 -15.14 -13.22 11.17
N ALA A 400 -14.34 -12.21 11.53
CA ALA A 400 -13.84 -12.03 12.89
C ALA A 400 -14.96 -11.82 13.93
N GLY A 401 -16.10 -11.24 13.52
CA GLY A 401 -17.26 -11.07 14.39
C GLY A 401 -18.11 -12.32 14.60
N ARG A 402 -17.75 -13.47 14.00
CA ARG A 402 -18.42 -14.76 14.24
C ARG A 402 -17.64 -15.58 15.26
N LEU A 403 -18.37 -16.20 16.18
CA LEU A 403 -17.81 -17.12 17.16
C LEU A 403 -17.09 -18.27 16.44
N ASP A 404 -15.92 -18.64 16.96
CA ASP A 404 -15.08 -19.74 16.47
C ASP A 404 -14.68 -19.66 14.98
N CYS A 405 -14.73 -18.47 14.38
CA CYS A 405 -14.14 -18.24 13.06
C CYS A 405 -12.72 -17.67 13.21
N ASN A 406 -11.78 -18.15 12.40
CA ASN A 406 -10.40 -17.68 12.43
C ASN A 406 -9.99 -17.11 11.08
N LEU A 407 -9.51 -15.87 11.05
CA LEU A 407 -8.82 -15.32 9.89
C LEU A 407 -7.45 -15.98 9.77
N LEU A 408 -7.15 -16.58 8.62
CA LEU A 408 -5.90 -17.31 8.40
C LEU A 408 -4.90 -16.50 7.59
N TYR A 409 -5.37 -15.88 6.51
CA TYR A 409 -4.53 -15.12 5.57
C TYR A 409 -5.34 -14.05 4.84
N GLY A 410 -4.68 -12.96 4.43
CA GLY A 410 -5.23 -12.02 3.47
C GLY A 410 -4.19 -11.61 2.43
N ASP A 411 -4.61 -11.38 1.19
CA ASP A 411 -3.78 -10.73 0.17
C ASP A 411 -4.65 -9.90 -0.77
N THR A 412 -4.64 -8.58 -0.54
CA THR A 412 -5.22 -7.50 -1.36
C THR A 412 -6.71 -7.61 -1.65
N ASP A 413 -7.12 -8.60 -2.43
CA ASP A 413 -8.46 -8.94 -2.90
C ASP A 413 -8.95 -10.31 -2.44
N SER A 414 -8.12 -11.04 -1.68
CA SER A 414 -8.43 -12.38 -1.24
C SER A 414 -8.36 -12.55 0.27
N ILE A 415 -9.21 -13.43 0.79
CA ILE A 415 -9.33 -13.76 2.21
C ILE A 415 -9.38 -15.29 2.39
N LEU A 416 -8.54 -15.79 3.29
CA LEU A 416 -8.53 -17.18 3.73
C LEU A 416 -8.91 -17.22 5.20
N PHE A 417 -9.90 -18.03 5.54
CA PHE A 417 -10.40 -18.15 6.91
C PHE A 417 -10.96 -19.54 7.19
N SER A 418 -11.05 -19.90 8.46
CA SER A 418 -11.73 -21.11 8.92
C SER A 418 -13.02 -20.79 9.67
N TYR A 419 -13.96 -21.73 9.64
CA TYR A 419 -15.24 -21.68 10.33
C TYR A 419 -15.68 -23.09 10.73
N PRO A 420 -16.49 -23.27 11.78
CA PRO A 420 -16.92 -24.59 12.25
C PRO A 420 -17.63 -25.42 11.17
N LYS A 421 -17.45 -26.75 11.18
CA LYS A 421 -18.02 -27.65 10.15
C LYS A 421 -19.56 -27.61 10.07
N ASP A 422 -20.21 -27.36 11.20
CA ASP A 422 -21.66 -27.24 11.40
C ASP A 422 -22.21 -25.84 11.08
N MET A 423 -21.34 -24.86 10.85
CA MET A 423 -21.72 -23.51 10.46
C MET A 423 -21.75 -23.33 8.93
N GLU A 424 -22.70 -22.55 8.44
CA GLU A 424 -22.67 -22.05 7.06
C GLU A 424 -21.52 -21.04 6.86
N CYS A 425 -21.04 -20.92 5.62
CA CYS A 425 -19.95 -19.99 5.32
C CYS A 425 -20.38 -18.54 5.68
N PRO A 426 -19.63 -17.83 6.53
CA PRO A 426 -19.96 -16.46 6.96
C PRO A 426 -20.05 -15.42 5.84
N LEU A 427 -19.48 -15.72 4.67
CA LEU A 427 -19.41 -14.82 3.52
C LEU A 427 -20.18 -15.41 2.34
N GLN A 428 -21.01 -14.55 1.73
CA GLN A 428 -21.77 -14.90 0.53
C GLN A 428 -20.86 -14.86 -0.70
N THR A 429 -21.04 -15.83 -1.59
CA THR A 429 -20.33 -15.90 -2.87
C THR A 429 -21.25 -15.62 -4.05
N GLY A 430 -20.72 -15.12 -5.15
CA GLY A 430 -21.50 -14.84 -6.35
C GLY A 430 -20.65 -14.66 -7.62
N PRO A 431 -21.28 -14.70 -8.80
CA PRO A 431 -20.57 -14.64 -10.08
C PRO A 431 -20.34 -13.20 -10.58
N HIS A 432 -20.90 -12.18 -9.93
CA HIS A 432 -20.90 -10.82 -10.46
C HIS A 432 -19.65 -10.03 -10.09
N LEU A 433 -19.52 -8.86 -10.72
CA LEU A 433 -18.47 -7.88 -10.45
C LEU A 433 -18.47 -7.48 -8.97
N GLY A 434 -17.35 -7.72 -8.29
CA GLY A 434 -17.17 -7.39 -6.88
C GLY A 434 -17.77 -8.39 -5.88
N ASP A 435 -18.38 -9.49 -6.35
CA ASP A 435 -18.74 -10.61 -5.49
C ASP A 435 -17.48 -11.38 -5.05
N LEU A 436 -17.57 -12.12 -3.96
CA LEU A 436 -16.56 -13.10 -3.57
C LEU A 436 -16.78 -14.41 -4.34
N ALA A 437 -15.72 -15.01 -4.86
CA ALA A 437 -15.74 -16.31 -5.51
C ALA A 437 -14.74 -17.25 -4.83
N ARG A 438 -15.01 -18.57 -4.87
CA ARG A 438 -14.10 -19.58 -4.32
C ARG A 438 -12.93 -19.79 -5.28
N GLU A 439 -11.70 -19.57 -4.80
CA GLU A 439 -10.48 -19.78 -5.59
C GLU A 439 -10.31 -21.26 -5.99
N TYR A 440 -10.64 -22.18 -5.07
CA TYR A 440 -10.52 -23.64 -5.26
C TYR A 440 -11.88 -24.34 -5.14
N ALA A 441 -12.88 -23.95 -5.94
CA ALA A 441 -14.24 -24.50 -5.85
C ALA A 441 -14.34 -26.04 -5.97
N GLY A 442 -13.42 -26.66 -6.73
CA GLY A 442 -13.38 -28.12 -6.96
C GLY A 442 -12.66 -28.94 -5.89
N SER A 443 -12.12 -28.31 -4.84
CA SER A 443 -11.36 -28.98 -3.79
C SER A 443 -11.67 -28.42 -2.40
N GLU A 444 -11.58 -29.26 -1.38
CA GLU A 444 -11.64 -28.85 0.01
C GLU A 444 -10.23 -28.61 0.55
N ILE A 445 -9.99 -27.45 1.17
CA ILE A 445 -8.71 -27.14 1.83
C ILE A 445 -8.70 -27.80 3.21
N LYS A 446 -7.78 -28.75 3.42
CA LYS A 446 -7.64 -29.50 4.67
C LYS A 446 -6.61 -28.89 5.61
N GLU A 447 -5.57 -28.27 5.07
CA GLU A 447 -4.48 -27.72 5.87
C GLU A 447 -3.91 -26.45 5.24
N TYR A 448 -3.58 -25.49 6.08
CA TYR A 448 -2.97 -24.21 5.70
C TYR A 448 -1.69 -23.96 6.51
N VAL A 449 -0.68 -23.42 5.83
CA VAL A 449 0.59 -22.98 6.43
C VAL A 449 0.93 -21.58 5.89
N GLY A 450 1.17 -20.62 6.78
CA GLY A 450 1.56 -19.25 6.45
C GLY A 450 2.93 -18.89 7.01
N GLY A 451 3.90 -18.62 6.14
CA GLY A 451 5.25 -18.22 6.57
C GLY A 451 5.44 -16.71 6.57
N ALA A 452 4.98 -16.03 5.51
CA ALA A 452 5.14 -14.59 5.36
C ALA A 452 4.16 -13.99 4.34
N CYS A 453 4.31 -12.69 4.08
CA CYS A 453 3.60 -12.02 2.98
C CYS A 453 3.96 -12.70 1.64
N LYS A 454 2.94 -13.19 0.93
CA LYS A 454 3.05 -13.96 -0.32
C LYS A 454 3.91 -15.23 -0.21
N ALA A 455 3.95 -15.83 0.98
CA ALA A 455 4.59 -17.11 1.27
C ALA A 455 3.64 -18.01 2.08
N TYR A 456 2.94 -18.94 1.42
CA TYR A 456 1.98 -19.86 2.05
C TYR A 456 1.88 -21.19 1.31
N ALA A 457 1.40 -22.22 2.01
CA ALA A 457 1.11 -23.53 1.46
C ALA A 457 -0.30 -24.01 1.85
N LEU A 458 -0.91 -24.79 0.97
CA LEU A 458 -2.24 -25.40 1.15
C LEU A 458 -2.15 -26.89 0.82
N ARG A 459 -2.81 -27.72 1.62
CA ARG A 459 -3.10 -29.12 1.30
C ARG A 459 -4.59 -29.26 1.07
N MET A 460 -4.97 -29.84 -0.06
CA MET A 460 -6.35 -29.85 -0.53
C MET A 460 -6.75 -31.25 -1.02
N GLU A 461 -7.99 -31.62 -0.81
CA GLU A 461 -8.60 -32.85 -1.30
C GLU A 461 -9.58 -32.52 -2.42
N ASN A 462 -9.45 -33.19 -3.56
CA ASN A 462 -10.36 -32.96 -4.68
C ASN A 462 -11.74 -33.58 -4.40
N ASN A 463 -12.81 -32.82 -4.63
CA ASN A 463 -14.17 -33.22 -4.29
C ASN A 463 -14.70 -34.40 -5.14
N LYS A 464 -14.13 -34.65 -6.33
CA LYS A 464 -14.61 -35.68 -7.27
C LYS A 464 -13.92 -37.03 -7.08
N ASN A 465 -12.64 -37.05 -6.73
CA ASN A 465 -11.84 -38.27 -6.70
C ASN A 465 -11.02 -38.47 -5.42
N ALA A 466 -11.23 -37.64 -4.38
CA ALA A 466 -10.52 -37.66 -3.10
C ALA A 466 -8.98 -37.59 -3.23
N LYS A 467 -8.45 -37.13 -4.38
CA LYS A 467 -7.01 -37.00 -4.58
C LYS A 467 -6.48 -35.82 -3.77
N ILE A 468 -5.45 -36.08 -2.96
CA ILE A 468 -4.73 -35.03 -2.25
C ILE A 468 -3.78 -34.30 -3.21
N THR A 469 -3.82 -32.97 -3.14
CA THR A 469 -2.95 -32.06 -3.89
C THR A 469 -2.41 -30.99 -2.96
N THR A 470 -1.24 -30.43 -3.29
CA THR A 470 -0.63 -29.34 -2.53
C THR A 470 -0.39 -28.14 -3.42
N VAL A 471 -0.54 -26.95 -2.84
CA VAL A 471 -0.18 -25.67 -3.46
C VAL A 471 0.84 -25.00 -2.57
N LEU A 472 1.92 -24.54 -3.16
CA LEU A 472 2.92 -23.71 -2.49
C LEU A 472 3.09 -22.42 -3.28
N LYS A 473 2.99 -21.27 -2.61
CA LYS A 473 3.26 -19.96 -3.20
C LYS A 473 4.33 -19.29 -2.37
N VAL A 474 5.49 -19.00 -2.96
CA VAL A 474 6.59 -18.27 -2.32
C VAL A 474 7.09 -17.18 -3.26
N ARG A 475 6.83 -15.91 -2.92
CA ARG A 475 7.25 -14.78 -3.75
C ARG A 475 8.78 -14.73 -3.87
N GLY A 476 9.25 -14.56 -5.11
CA GLY A 476 10.68 -14.41 -5.41
C GLY A 476 11.42 -15.72 -5.66
N ILE A 477 10.74 -16.87 -5.48
CA ILE A 477 11.26 -18.20 -5.81
C ILE A 477 10.41 -18.81 -6.92
N THR A 478 11.06 -19.23 -7.99
CA THR A 478 10.41 -20.00 -9.07
C THR A 478 10.42 -21.47 -8.68
N LEU A 479 9.23 -22.06 -8.53
CA LEU A 479 9.06 -23.47 -8.15
C LEU A 479 9.24 -24.38 -9.37
N THR A 480 10.50 -24.63 -9.73
CA THR A 480 10.86 -25.64 -10.75
C THR A 480 10.83 -27.05 -10.16
N ALA A 481 10.86 -28.09 -11.00
CA ALA A 481 10.88 -29.47 -10.54
C ALA A 481 12.04 -29.76 -9.56
N ASP A 482 13.22 -29.17 -9.78
CA ASP A 482 14.36 -29.32 -8.87
C ASP A 482 14.18 -28.56 -7.56
N VAL A 483 13.63 -27.34 -7.61
CA VAL A 483 13.30 -26.57 -6.40
C VAL A 483 12.25 -27.31 -5.57
N CYS A 484 11.24 -27.90 -6.19
CA CYS A 484 10.18 -28.64 -5.51
C CYS A 484 10.65 -29.92 -4.81
N LYS A 485 11.85 -30.44 -5.13
CA LYS A 485 12.48 -31.55 -4.37
C LYS A 485 12.94 -31.11 -2.98
N ILE A 486 13.27 -29.82 -2.83
CA ILE A 486 13.79 -29.23 -1.59
C ILE A 486 12.67 -28.48 -0.87
N LEU A 487 11.95 -27.64 -1.62
CA LEU A 487 10.91 -26.76 -1.14
C LEU A 487 9.54 -27.28 -1.60
N HIS A 488 8.87 -28.03 -0.73
CA HIS A 488 7.53 -28.55 -0.92
C HIS A 488 6.68 -28.29 0.34
N PHE A 489 5.44 -28.76 0.36
CA PHE A 489 4.50 -28.49 1.45
C PHE A 489 5.08 -28.86 2.82
N ASP A 490 5.61 -30.08 2.99
CA ASP A 490 6.08 -30.58 4.28
C ASP A 490 7.35 -29.86 4.75
N SER A 491 8.34 -29.66 3.88
CA SER A 491 9.56 -28.92 4.25
C SER A 491 9.25 -27.45 4.59
N PHE A 492 8.32 -26.82 3.87
CA PHE A 492 7.83 -25.47 4.20
C PHE A 492 7.10 -25.44 5.55
N LYS A 493 6.23 -26.42 5.83
CA LYS A 493 5.52 -26.55 7.10
C LYS A 493 6.49 -26.69 8.27
N GLU A 494 7.47 -27.57 8.15
CA GLU A 494 8.48 -27.78 9.19
C GLU A 494 9.26 -26.48 9.48
N SER A 495 9.72 -25.80 8.43
CA SER A 495 10.41 -24.50 8.55
C SER A 495 9.55 -23.45 9.26
N VAL A 496 8.27 -23.32 8.88
CA VAL A 496 7.32 -22.37 9.50
C VAL A 496 7.04 -22.70 10.96
N LEU A 497 6.82 -23.97 11.30
CA LEU A 497 6.56 -24.39 12.68
C LEU A 497 7.78 -24.23 13.59
N LYS A 498 9.00 -24.50 13.08
CA LYS A 498 10.25 -24.24 13.81
C LYS A 498 10.38 -22.75 14.14
N TYR A 499 10.21 -21.88 13.14
CA TYR A 499 10.24 -20.43 13.34
C TYR A 499 9.18 -19.96 14.35
N ALA A 500 7.94 -20.43 14.20
CA ALA A 500 6.84 -20.04 15.08
C ALA A 500 6.97 -20.58 16.52
N ASN A 501 7.88 -21.52 16.78
CA ASN A 501 8.19 -22.05 18.12
C ASN A 501 9.49 -21.49 18.72
N GLY A 502 10.12 -20.50 18.08
CA GLY A 502 11.30 -19.79 18.63
C GLY A 502 12.64 -20.36 18.15
N GLY A 503 12.65 -21.22 17.13
CA GLY A 503 13.86 -21.90 16.65
C GLY A 503 14.97 -21.01 16.08
N ASN A 504 14.72 -19.71 15.88
CA ASN A 504 15.73 -18.77 15.34
C ASN A 504 16.34 -17.85 16.42
N GLU A 505 16.11 -18.10 17.71
CA GLU A 505 16.64 -17.25 18.81
C GLU A 505 17.98 -17.72 19.39
N ASN A 506 18.51 -18.87 18.96
CA ASN A 506 19.85 -19.32 19.35
C ASN A 506 20.87 -18.90 18.30
N GLU A 507 21.68 -17.89 18.62
CA GLU A 507 22.74 -17.30 17.76
C GLU A 507 23.92 -18.25 17.43
N GLU A 508 23.86 -19.54 17.79
CA GLU A 508 24.96 -20.50 17.57
C GLU A 508 24.74 -21.47 16.40
N ASP A 509 23.53 -21.57 15.83
CA ASP A 509 23.23 -22.43 14.66
C ASP A 509 22.34 -21.70 13.62
N ASP A 510 22.93 -20.75 12.88
CA ASP A 510 22.27 -19.91 11.85
C ASP A 510 21.64 -20.68 10.66
N ASP A 511 21.80 -22.01 10.58
CA ASP A 511 21.32 -22.84 9.46
C ASP A 511 20.07 -23.69 9.80
N GLU A 512 19.63 -23.78 11.07
CA GLU A 512 18.55 -24.69 11.49
C GLU A 512 17.12 -24.14 11.26
N GLY A 513 16.76 -23.91 9.99
CA GLY A 513 15.39 -23.50 9.62
C GLY A 513 15.29 -22.82 8.25
N THR A 514 16.45 -22.37 7.77
CA THR A 514 16.69 -21.82 6.44
C THR A 514 16.61 -22.91 5.38
N ILE A 515 15.71 -22.76 4.41
CA ILE A 515 15.69 -23.66 3.26
C ILE A 515 16.61 -23.08 2.19
N MET A 516 17.78 -23.70 2.00
CA MET A 516 18.71 -23.34 0.94
C MET A 516 18.24 -23.91 -0.40
N ILE A 517 17.89 -23.02 -1.32
CA ILE A 517 17.40 -23.37 -2.65
C ILE A 517 18.53 -23.15 -3.64
N GLU A 518 18.98 -24.22 -4.28
CA GLU A 518 19.92 -24.15 -5.40
C GLU A 518 19.16 -24.31 -6.72
N ASN A 519 19.18 -23.28 -7.56
CA ASN A 519 18.79 -23.40 -8.96
C ASN A 519 20.06 -23.57 -9.80
N PRO A 520 20.33 -24.78 -10.33
CA PRO A 520 21.58 -25.05 -11.02
C PRO A 520 21.68 -24.35 -12.38
N ASN A 521 20.55 -24.01 -13.00
CA ASN A 521 20.48 -23.51 -14.39
C ASN A 521 19.85 -22.11 -14.46
N PHE A 522 20.33 -21.17 -13.63
CA PHE A 522 19.84 -19.79 -13.67
C PHE A 522 20.51 -18.99 -14.80
N ILE A 523 19.71 -18.46 -15.71
CA ILE A 523 20.21 -17.68 -16.84
C ILE A 523 20.57 -16.26 -16.39
N ARG A 524 21.82 -15.85 -16.63
CA ARG A 524 22.28 -14.47 -16.49
C ARG A 524 22.66 -13.87 -17.83
N ARG A 525 22.49 -12.55 -17.92
CA ARG A 525 22.96 -11.72 -19.04
C ARG A 525 24.12 -10.86 -18.56
N ASN A 526 25.19 -10.80 -19.34
CA ASN A 526 26.23 -9.80 -19.20
C ASN A 526 25.95 -8.69 -20.23
N VAL A 527 25.59 -7.50 -19.74
CA VAL A 527 25.21 -6.38 -20.61
C VAL A 527 26.43 -5.78 -21.32
N LYS A 528 27.63 -5.87 -20.71
CA LYS A 528 28.87 -5.35 -21.31
C LYS A 528 29.28 -6.16 -22.54
N ASP A 529 29.18 -7.47 -22.44
CA ASP A 529 29.69 -8.38 -23.48
C ASP A 529 28.60 -8.98 -24.37
N GLY A 530 27.33 -8.61 -24.15
CA GLY A 530 26.17 -9.14 -24.88
C GLY A 530 25.91 -10.65 -24.68
N MET A 531 26.57 -11.29 -23.72
CA MET A 531 26.52 -12.74 -23.53
C MET A 531 25.39 -13.19 -22.59
N VAL A 532 24.84 -14.37 -22.89
CA VAL A 532 23.88 -15.09 -22.04
C VAL A 532 24.51 -16.40 -21.61
N TYR A 533 24.58 -16.65 -20.30
CA TYR A 533 25.20 -17.86 -19.75
C TYR A 533 24.39 -18.42 -18.57
N SER A 534 24.52 -19.72 -18.34
CA SER A 534 23.92 -20.40 -17.19
C SER A 534 24.88 -20.33 -15.99
N THR A 535 24.34 -20.02 -14.82
CA THR A 535 25.07 -20.06 -13.55
C THR A 535 24.21 -20.68 -12.47
N LYS A 536 24.85 -21.26 -11.46
CA LYS A 536 24.18 -21.64 -10.22
C LYS A 536 23.70 -20.38 -9.50
N MET A 537 22.46 -20.39 -9.03
CA MET A 537 21.90 -19.36 -8.16
C MET A 537 21.47 -20.02 -6.85
N ARG A 538 21.95 -19.50 -5.74
CA ARG A 538 21.52 -19.91 -4.39
C ARG A 538 20.61 -18.84 -3.80
N LYS A 539 19.53 -19.28 -3.16
CA LYS A 539 18.61 -18.42 -2.40
C LYS A 539 18.31 -19.09 -1.08
N ASN A 540 18.42 -18.34 0.01
CA ASN A 540 17.98 -18.77 1.32
C ASN A 540 16.54 -18.33 1.51
N LEU A 541 15.68 -19.26 1.91
CA LEU A 541 14.32 -18.96 2.34
C LEU A 541 14.29 -18.96 3.87
N ASP A 542 14.37 -17.75 4.42
CA ASP A 542 14.26 -17.51 5.86
C ASP A 542 12.82 -17.13 6.20
N GLN A 543 12.25 -17.81 7.20
CA GLN A 543 10.95 -17.39 7.72
C GLN A 543 11.13 -16.11 8.51
N SER A 544 10.49 -15.03 8.06
CA SER A 544 10.47 -13.77 8.81
C SER A 544 9.14 -13.06 8.63
N TYR A 545 8.43 -12.85 9.74
CA TYR A 545 7.16 -12.12 9.73
C TYR A 545 7.26 -10.81 10.51
N LYS A 546 7.45 -9.71 9.77
CA LYS A 546 7.76 -8.38 10.32
C LYS A 546 6.54 -7.50 10.62
N LYS A 547 5.33 -8.06 10.60
CA LYS A 547 4.07 -7.31 10.65
C LYS A 547 3.18 -7.62 11.86
N GLY A 548 3.69 -8.35 12.84
CA GLY A 548 2.97 -8.65 14.09
C GLY A 548 3.83 -9.43 15.06
N ILE A 549 3.21 -9.90 16.14
CA ILE A 549 3.82 -10.76 17.15
C ILE A 549 3.23 -12.16 16.99
N ILE A 550 4.09 -13.17 16.90
CA ILE A 550 3.65 -14.57 16.88
C ILE A 550 3.41 -15.00 18.32
N SER A 551 2.22 -15.52 18.59
CA SER A 551 1.82 -16.05 19.89
C SER A 551 0.93 -17.27 19.68
N ASN A 552 1.39 -18.46 20.10
CA ASN A 552 0.68 -19.72 19.93
C ASN A 552 0.22 -19.99 18.49
N LEU A 553 1.13 -19.82 17.52
CA LEU A 553 0.89 -19.91 16.07
C LEU A 553 -0.10 -18.87 15.49
N LYS A 554 -0.72 -18.02 16.32
CA LYS A 554 -1.53 -16.87 15.88
C LYS A 554 -0.65 -15.64 15.76
N ILE A 555 -1.03 -14.73 14.87
CA ILE A 555 -0.38 -13.42 14.73
C ILE A 555 -1.24 -12.39 15.43
N VAL A 556 -0.68 -11.83 16.49
CA VAL A 556 -1.26 -10.77 17.32
C VAL A 556 -0.80 -9.41 16.78
N ASN A 557 -1.72 -8.44 16.75
CA ASN A 557 -1.41 -7.09 16.27
C ASN A 557 -0.44 -6.40 17.24
N PHE A 558 0.50 -5.60 16.72
CA PHE A 558 1.35 -4.76 17.57
C PHE A 558 0.49 -3.85 18.43
N GLY A 559 0.59 -3.96 19.76
CA GLY A 559 -0.15 -3.10 20.68
C GLY A 559 -1.42 -3.67 21.30
N GLN A 560 -1.74 -4.93 21.02
CA GLN A 560 -2.88 -5.65 21.63
C GLN A 560 -2.67 -5.81 23.15
N LYS A 561 -3.71 -5.61 23.96
CA LYS A 561 -3.64 -5.57 25.45
C LYS A 561 -4.26 -6.78 26.13
#